data_AF-A0A8T1L551-F1
#
_entry.id   AF-A0A8T1L551-F1
#
_cell.length_a   1.000
_cell.length_b   1.000
_cell.length_c   1.000
_cell.angle_alpha   90.00
_cell.angle_beta   90.00
_cell.angle_gamma   90.00
#
_symmetry.space_group_name_H-M   'P 1'
#
loop_
_entity.id
_entity.type
_entity.pdbx_description
1 polymer ?
#
loop_
_entity_poly.entity_id
_entity_poly.type
_entity_poly.pdbx_seq_one_letter_code
_entity_poly.pdbx_strand_id
1 'polypeptide(L)' 'MVFKHHGMPLDIVSDRDPRFTARFWQEVFTRLGTQLSMSTADHPQTDGQTERVNRVLGDLLKS' A
#
# COMPACT_ATOMS: atom_id res chain seq x y z
N MET A 1 -10.08 6.88 11.58
CA MET A 1 -9.47 5.60 11.12
C MET A 1 -10.04 5.31 9.74
N VAL A 2 -9.24 5.38 8.68
CA VAL A 2 -9.71 5.36 7.27
C VAL A 2 -10.54 4.12 6.97
N PHE A 3 -10.09 2.95 7.41
CA PHE A 3 -10.78 1.67 7.18
C PHE A 3 -12.16 1.56 7.85
N LYS A 4 -12.43 2.31 8.92
CA LYS A 4 -13.75 2.34 9.57
C LYS A 4 -14.82 2.95 8.65
N HIS A 5 -14.45 3.92 7.83
CA HIS A 5 -15.37 4.66 6.97
C HIS A 5 -15.46 4.08 5.55
N HIS A 6 -14.39 3.44 5.08
CA HIS A 6 -14.28 2.97 3.69
C HIS A 6 -14.21 1.44 3.56
N GLY A 7 -14.23 0.72 4.68
CA GLY A 7 -13.97 -0.71 4.69
C GLY A 7 -12.48 -1.02 4.56
N MET A 8 -12.18 -2.31 4.64
CA MET A 8 -10.83 -2.81 4.51
C MET A 8 -10.58 -3.24 3.05
N PRO A 9 -9.45 -2.87 2.44
CA PRO A 9 -9.14 -3.22 1.05
C PRO A 9 -8.84 -4.71 0.87
N LEU A 10 -9.44 -5.32 -0.17
CA LEU A 10 -9.25 -6.73 -0.47
C LEU A 10 -7.81 -7.06 -0.91
N ASP A 11 -7.13 -6.12 -1.57
CA ASP A 11 -5.75 -6.24 -2.02
C ASP A 11 -5.02 -4.92 -1.81
N ILE A 12 -3.76 -5.00 -1.36
CA ILE A 12 -2.83 -3.88 -1.24
C ILE A 12 -1.61 -4.23 -2.05
N VAL A 13 -1.34 -3.44 -3.08
CA VAL A 13 -0.06 -3.46 -3.77
C VAL A 13 0.92 -2.57 -3.01
N SER A 14 2.04 -3.14 -2.59
CA SER A 14 3.10 -2.42 -1.89
C SER A 14 4.48 -2.79 -2.44
N ASP A 15 5.44 -1.90 -2.26
CA ASP A 15 6.85 -2.22 -2.46
C ASP A 15 7.36 -3.24 -1.41
N ARG A 16 8.65 -3.58 -1.49
CA ARG A 16 9.30 -4.52 -0.56
C ARG A 16 9.74 -3.88 0.76
N ASP A 17 9.10 -2.81 1.20
CA ASP A 17 9.42 -2.19 2.49
C ASP A 17 9.31 -3.23 3.63
N PRO A 18 10.25 -3.26 4.58
CA PRO A 18 10.26 -4.18 5.72
C PRO A 18 8.94 -4.22 6.51
N ARG A 19 8.16 -3.14 6.50
CA ARG A 19 6.84 -3.09 7.16
C ARG A 19 5.83 -4.00 6.47
N PHE A 20 5.88 -4.17 5.16
CA PHE A 20 4.95 -5.06 4.44
C PHE A 20 5.52 -6.47 4.28
N THR A 21 6.84 -6.62 4.34
CA THR A 21 7.50 -7.93 4.27
C THR A 21 7.70 -8.57 5.65
N ALA A 22 7.59 -7.83 6.76
CA ALA A 22 7.66 -8.40 8.10
C ALA A 22 6.50 -9.35 8.36
N ARG A 23 6.82 -10.53 8.90
CA ARG A 23 5.87 -11.59 9.21
C ARG A 23 4.70 -11.12 10.07
N PHE A 24 4.97 -10.29 11.09
CA PHE A 24 3.93 -9.72 11.94
C PHE A 24 2.85 -9.00 11.12
N TRP A 25 3.27 -8.12 10.20
CA TRP A 25 2.35 -7.35 9.39
C TRP A 25 1.63 -8.22 8.35
N GLN A 26 2.32 -9.17 7.72
CA GLN A 26 1.67 -10.13 6.84
C GLN A 26 0.55 -10.91 7.53
N GLU A 27 0.78 -11.37 8.77
CA GLU A 27 -0.24 -12.06 9.57
C GLU A 27 -1.42 -11.14 9.93
N VAL A 28 -1.16 -9.87 10.25
CA VAL A 28 -2.21 -8.86 10.50
C VAL A 28 -3.10 -8.69 9.27
N PHE A 29 -2.51 -8.44 8.10
CA PHE A 29 -3.28 -8.24 6.86
C PHE A 29 -4.05 -9.50 6.46
N THR A 30 -3.44 -10.68 6.60
CA THR A 30 -4.13 -11.96 6.36
C THR A 30 -5.35 -12.14 7.27
N ARG A 31 -5.22 -11.83 8.57
CA ARG A 31 -6.34 -11.93 9.54
C ARG A 31 -7.45 -10.93 9.27
N LEU A 32 -7.09 -9.76 8.74
CA LEU A 32 -8.10 -8.80 8.34
C LEU A 32 -8.81 -9.31 7.08
N GLY A 33 -8.14 -10.09 6.22
CA GLY A 33 -8.64 -10.55 4.92
C GLY A 33 -8.09 -9.78 3.73
N THR A 34 -6.99 -9.04 3.92
CA THR A 34 -6.30 -8.29 2.88
C THR A 34 -5.21 -9.16 2.28
N GLN A 35 -5.16 -9.22 0.95
CA GLN A 35 -4.01 -9.76 0.24
C GLN A 35 -2.92 -8.69 0.12
N LEU A 36 -1.66 -9.06 0.35
CA LEU A 36 -0.51 -8.21 0.11
C LEU A 36 0.18 -8.66 -1.18
N SER A 37 0.15 -7.80 -2.19
CA SER A 37 0.78 -8.02 -3.49
C SER A 37 2.05 -7.18 -3.57
N MET A 38 3.22 -7.81 -3.64
CA MET A 38 4.50 -7.09 -3.66
C MET A 38 4.84 -6.66 -5.08
N SER A 39 5.04 -5.36 -5.31
CA SER A 39 5.54 -4.85 -6.58
C SER A 39 6.99 -5.31 -6.81
N THR A 40 7.34 -5.52 -8.07
CA THR A 40 8.73 -5.76 -8.48
C THR A 40 9.38 -4.43 -8.85
N ALA A 41 10.69 -4.30 -8.62
CA ALA A 41 11.45 -3.07 -8.89
C ALA A 41 11.29 -2.52 -10.32
N ASP A 42 10.89 -3.36 -11.29
CA ASP A 42 10.67 -3.01 -12.69
C ASP A 42 9.18 -2.99 -13.11
N HIS A 43 8.24 -2.66 -12.20
CA HIS A 43 6.80 -2.55 -12.54
C HIS A 43 6.26 -1.10 -12.54
N PRO A 44 6.74 -0.22 -13.44
CA PRO A 44 6.30 1.18 -13.50
C PRO A 44 4.81 1.34 -13.84
N GLN A 45 4.15 0.31 -14.37
CA GLN A 45 2.71 0.35 -14.62
C GLN A 45 1.85 0.25 -13.34
N THR A 46 2.31 -0.52 -12.34
CA THR A 46 1.56 -0.71 -11.08
C THR A 46 1.93 0.37 -10.07
N ASP A 47 3.22 0.69 -9.96
CA ASP A 47 3.69 1.72 -9.02
C ASP A 47 3.52 3.15 -9.54
N GLY A 48 3.42 3.35 -10.87
CA GLY A 48 3.33 4.69 -11.45
C GLY A 48 2.05 5.46 -11.10
N GLN A 49 0.91 4.77 -10.92
CA GLN A 49 -0.32 5.44 -10.44
C GLN A 49 -0.20 5.85 -8.97
N THR A 50 0.29 4.94 -8.13
CA THR A 50 0.50 5.20 -6.70
C THR A 50 1.54 6.29 -6.46
N GLU A 51 2.66 6.28 -7.19
CA GLU A 51 3.67 7.34 -7.16
C GLU A 51 3.11 8.70 -7.56
N ARG A 52 2.25 8.74 -8.59
CA ARG A 52 1.63 9.99 -9.04
C ARG A 52 0.72 10.57 -7.96
N VAL A 53 -0.09 9.73 -7.31
CA VAL A 53 -0.96 10.15 -6.20
C VAL A 53 -0.12 10.58 -5.00
N ASN A 54 0.90 9.81 -4.62
CA ASN A 54 1.80 10.15 -3.50
C ASN A 54 2.54 11.47 -3.74
N ARG A 55 2.95 11.76 -4.98
CA ARG A 55 3.58 13.04 -5.35
C ARG A 55 2.63 14.21 -5.18
N VAL A 56 1.41 14.09 -5.72
CA VAL A 56 0.38 15.14 -5.57
C VAL A 56 0.04 15.40 -4.11
N LEU A 57 -0.11 14.35 -3.30
CA LEU A 57 -0.33 14.48 -1.86
C LEU A 57 0.86 15.15 -1.16
N GLY A 58 2.09 14.77 -1.53
CA GLY A 58 3.31 15.37 -0.99
C GLY A 58 3.44 16.86 -1.32
N ASP A 59 3.05 17.29 -2.51
CA ASP A 59 3.07 18.69 -2.93
C ASP A 59 1.98 19.50 -2.19
N LEU A 60 0.79 18.94 -2.02
CA LEU A 60 -0.30 19.55 -1.25
C LEU A 60 0.04 19.72 0.24
N LEU A 61 0.81 18.81 0.82
CA LEU A 61 1.22 18.89 2.24
C LEU A 61 2.38 19.87 2.47
N LYS A 62 3.06 20.33 1.41
CA LYS A 62 4.15 21.31 1.47
C LYS A 62 3.70 22.76 1.24
N SER A 63 2.43 22.97 0.88
CA SER A 63 1.78 24.29 0.78
C SER A 63 1.07 24.65 2.06
#